data_AF-A0A7C0U9V7-F1
#
_entry.id   AF-A0A7C0U9V7-F1
#
_cell.length_a   1.000
_cell.length_b   1.000
_cell.length_c   1.000
_cell.angle_alpha   90.00
_cell.angle_beta   90.00
_cell.angle_gamma   90.00
#
_symmetry.space_group_name_H-M   'P 1'
#
loop_
_entity.id
_entity.type
_entity.pdbx_description
1 polymer ?
#
loop_
_entity_poly.entity_id
_entity_poly.type
_entity_poly.pdbx_seq_one_letter_code
_entity_poly.pdbx_strand_id
1 'polypeptide(L)' 'MKLRVKLLGISSGGKPIVILNSEDAEELGIKGMDRVVLKYDKTEVTAIVNLSSTVVSKGEIGVYEELDHIRLKEGKLI' A
#
# COMPACT_ATOMS: atom_id res chain seq x y z
N MET A 1 10.51 -5.99 0.69
CA MET A 1 9.89 -6.33 1.99
C MET A 1 8.56 -7.02 1.72
N LYS A 2 8.06 -7.85 2.63
CA LYS A 2 6.70 -8.41 2.52
C LYS A 2 5.79 -7.69 3.51
N LEU A 3 4.71 -7.09 3.03
CA LEU A 3 3.73 -6.36 3.84
C LEU A 3 2.35 -7.01 3.75
N ARG A 4 1.61 -6.99 4.86
CA ARG A 4 0.25 -7.54 4.92
C ARG A 4 -0.76 -6.53 4.36
N VAL A 5 -1.56 -6.94 3.39
CA VAL A 5 -2.62 -6.11 2.82
C VAL A 5 -3.68 -5.78 3.87
N LYS A 6 -4.04 -4.50 3.94
CA LYS A 6 -5.22 -3.98 4.61
C LYS A 6 -6.05 -3.16 3.63
N LEU A 7 -7.22 -3.66 3.26
CA LEU A 7 -8.17 -2.98 2.37
C LEU A 7 -8.87 -1.87 3.15
N LEU A 8 -8.75 -0.63 2.69
CA LEU A 8 -9.25 0.53 3.44
C LEU A 8 -10.70 0.90 3.11
N GLY A 9 -11.21 0.50 1.94
CA GLY A 9 -12.53 0.93 1.46
C GLY A 9 -12.61 2.45 1.24
N ILE A 10 -11.50 3.05 0.83
CA ILE A 10 -11.37 4.48 0.56
C ILE A 10 -10.97 4.64 -0.92
N SER A 11 -11.65 5.55 -1.62
CA SER A 11 -11.28 6.00 -2.95
C SER A 11 -10.61 7.37 -2.89
N SER A 12 -9.71 7.61 -3.84
CA SER A 12 -9.01 8.88 -4.04
C SER A 12 -9.43 9.61 -5.33
N GLY A 13 -10.49 9.14 -6.00
CA GLY A 13 -10.94 9.68 -7.28
C GLY A 13 -10.06 9.26 -8.46
N GLY A 14 -9.53 8.03 -8.44
CA GLY A 14 -8.80 7.45 -9.57
C GLY A 14 -7.28 7.43 -9.44
N LYS A 15 -6.72 7.80 -8.28
CA LYS A 15 -5.27 7.67 -8.04
C LYS A 15 -4.96 6.33 -7.34
N PRO A 16 -3.99 5.55 -7.81
CA PRO A 16 -3.56 4.35 -7.10
C PRO A 16 -2.75 4.77 -5.87
N ILE A 17 -3.34 4.73 -4.67
CA ILE A 17 -2.70 5.14 -3.42
C ILE A 17 -2.52 3.92 -2.51
N VAL A 18 -1.35 3.86 -1.86
CA VAL A 18 -1.11 2.99 -0.71
C VAL A 18 -0.71 3.80 0.52
N ILE A 19 -1.02 3.28 1.70
CA ILE A 19 -0.57 3.83 2.97
C ILE A 19 0.49 2.90 3.56
N LEU A 20 1.68 3.44 3.82
CA LEU A 20 2.71 2.78 4.62
C LEU A 20 2.71 3.32 6.05
N ASN A 21 3.07 2.45 6.99
CA ASN A 21 3.44 2.92 8.31
C ASN A 21 4.70 3.80 8.21
N SER A 22 4.74 4.91 8.93
CA SER A 22 5.89 5.82 8.90
C SER A 22 7.21 5.13 9.27
N GLU A 23 7.20 4.16 10.19
CA GLU A 23 8.39 3.38 10.56
C GLU A 23 8.84 2.45 9.42
N ASP A 24 7.91 1.73 8.77
CA ASP A 24 8.24 0.87 7.63
C ASP A 24 8.80 1.70 6.47
N ALA A 25 8.26 2.89 6.24
CA ALA A 25 8.73 3.80 5.20
C ALA A 25 10.16 4.31 5.50
N GLU A 26 10.47 4.64 6.75
CA GLU A 26 11.81 5.03 7.17
C GLU A 26 12.83 3.90 6.97
N GLU A 27 12.49 2.67 7.38
CA GLU A 27 13.33 1.47 7.19
C GLU A 27 13.59 1.18 5.70
N LEU A 28 12.61 1.47 4.84
CA LEU A 28 12.72 1.29 3.39
C LEU A 28 13.34 2.50 2.66
N GLY A 29 13.58 3.61 3.35
CA GLY A 29 14.04 4.87 2.74
C GLY A 29 13.01 5.53 1.80
N ILE A 30 11.73 5.24 1.99
CA ILE A 30 10.61 5.74 1.19
C ILE A 30 10.02 6.98 1.85
N LYS A 31 9.69 7.99 1.04
CA LYS A 31 9.03 9.22 1.48
C LYS A 31 7.59 9.29 0.99
N GLY A 32 6.79 10.14 1.63
CA GLY A 32 5.46 10.48 1.13
C GLY A 32 5.54 11.03 -0.29
N MET A 33 4.54 10.71 -1.11
CA MET A 33 4.44 10.99 -2.55
C MET A 33 5.40 10.20 -3.46
N ASP A 34 6.30 9.39 -2.91
CA ASP A 34 7.09 8.45 -3.72
C ASP A 34 6.18 7.44 -4.40
N ARG A 35 6.70 6.85 -5.48
CA ARG A 35 6.02 5.78 -6.21
C ARG A 35 6.67 4.46 -5.90
N VAL A 36 5.85 3.47 -5.57
CA VAL A 36 6.27 2.10 -5.30
C VAL A 36 5.61 1.15 -6.28
N VAL A 37 6.32 0.08 -6.64
CA VAL A 37 5.75 -1.02 -7.40
C VAL A 37 5.28 -2.08 -6.41
N LEU A 38 3.97 -2.30 -6.38
CA LEU A 38 3.36 -3.40 -5.65
C LEU A 38 3.43 -4.64 -6.54
N LYS A 39 3.96 -5.74 -5.99
CA LYS A 39 4.01 -7.03 -6.68
C LYS A 39 3.06 -7.98 -5.96
N TYR A 40 2.09 -8.51 -6.69
CA TYR A 40 1.11 -9.43 -6.13
C TYR A 40 0.82 -10.56 -7.12
N ASP A 41 1.19 -11.77 -6.74
CA ASP A 41 1.20 -12.96 -7.61
C ASP A 41 1.94 -12.71 -8.94
N LYS A 42 1.20 -12.57 -10.04
CA LYS A 42 1.72 -12.34 -11.40
C LYS A 42 1.44 -10.92 -11.92
N THR A 43 1.00 -10.03 -11.03
CA THR A 43 0.60 -8.68 -11.38
C THR A 43 1.50 -7.68 -10.68
N GLU A 44 1.81 -6.58 -11.38
CA GLU A 44 2.55 -5.45 -10.83
C GLU A 44 1.76 -4.17 -11.08
N VAL A 45 1.73 -3.28 -10.10
CA VAL A 45 1.06 -1.98 -10.21
C VAL A 45 1.86 -0.91 -9.49
N THR A 46 1.96 0.27 -10.09
CA THR A 46 2.62 1.42 -9.48
C THR A 46 1.61 2.23 -8.68
N ALA A 47 1.90 2.50 -7.41
CA ALA A 47 1.06 3.29 -6.51
C ALA A 47 1.85 4.44 -5.87
N ILE A 48 1.13 5.48 -5.45
CA ILE A 48 1.67 6.64 -4.71
C ILE A 48 1.59 6.34 -3.22
N VAL A 49 2.68 6.59 -2.49
CA VAL A 49 2.76 6.37 -1.05
C VAL A 49 2.23 7.57 -0.29
N ASN A 50 1.25 7.33 0.57
CA ASN A 50 0.93 8.18 1.70
C ASN A 50 1.49 7.52 2.98
N LEU A 51 1.88 8.34 3.95
CA LEU A 51 2.38 7.86 5.23
C LEU A 51 1.33 8.04 6.32
N SER A 52 1.26 7.10 7.25
CA SER A 52 0.42 7.21 8.44
C SER A 52 1.05 6.44 9.59
N SER A 53 0.88 6.94 10.81
CA SER A 53 1.22 6.19 12.03
C SER A 53 -0.01 5.57 12.70
N THR A 54 -1.21 5.77 12.15
CA THR A 54 -2.48 5.41 12.82
C THR A 54 -3.43 4.57 11.96
N VAL A 55 -3.33 4.63 10.63
CA VAL A 55 -4.24 3.91 9.72
C VAL A 55 -3.83 2.44 9.53
N VAL A 56 -2.52 2.18 9.52
CA VAL A 56 -1.92 0.84 9.33
C VAL A 56 -0.88 0.57 10.41
N SER A 57 -0.82 -0.66 10.88
CA SER A 57 0.23 -1.10 11.80
C SER A 57 1.55 -1.33 11.04
N LYS A 58 2.66 -1.35 11.78
CA LYS A 58 3.95 -1.77 11.22
C LYS A 58 3.85 -3.17 10.60
N GLY A 59 4.39 -3.34 9.40
CA GLY A 59 4.29 -4.56 8.59
C GLY A 59 2.98 -4.70 7.80
N GLU A 60 2.08 -3.72 7.86
CA GLU A 60 0.87 -3.65 7.05
C GLU A 60 0.98 -2.59 5.95
N ILE A 61 0.28 -2.81 4.84
CA ILE A 61 0.10 -1.82 3.78
C ILE A 61 -1.38 -1.59 3.53
N GLY A 62 -1.78 -0.34 3.68
CA GLY A 62 -3.14 0.13 3.42
C GLY A 62 -3.32 0.33 1.92
N VAL A 63 -4.44 -0.14 1.37
CA VAL A 63 -4.70 -0.11 -0.07
C VAL A 63 -6.04 0.56 -0.34
N TYR A 64 -6.03 1.50 -1.29
CA TYR A 64 -7.23 2.16 -1.80
C TYR A 64 -7.93 1.33 -2.88
N GLU A 65 -9.22 1.59 -3.09
CA GLU A 65 -10.08 0.83 -4.02
C GLU A 65 -9.60 0.87 -5.48
N GLU A 66 -8.85 1.91 -5.87
CA GLU A 66 -8.28 2.00 -7.22
C GLU A 66 -7.34 0.83 -7.57
N LEU A 67 -6.86 0.07 -6.58
CA LEU A 67 -6.00 -1.09 -6.76
C LEU A 67 -6.77 -2.43 -6.80
N ASP A 68 -8.10 -2.45 -6.71
CA ASP A 68 -8.90 -3.69 -6.69
C ASP A 68 -8.78 -4.52 -7.98
N HIS A 69 -8.43 -3.88 -9.10
CA HIS A 69 -8.24 -4.54 -10.40
C HIS A 69 -7.15 -5.62 -10.38
N ILE A 70 -6.22 -5.57 -9.42
CA ILE A 70 -5.20 -6.61 -9.23
C ILE A 70 -5.62 -7.71 -8.24
N ARG A 71 -6.87 -7.71 -7.78
CA ARG A 71 -7.51 -8.74 -6.92
C ARG A 71 -6.75 -9.01 -5.62
N LEU A 72 -6.36 -7.92 -4.94
CA LEU A 72 -5.77 -7.98 -3.60
C LEU A 72 -6.72 -8.68 -2.63
N LYS A 73 -6.15 -9.32 -1.61
CA LYS A 73 -6.90 -10.01 -0.57
C LYS A 73 -6.44 -9.51 0.79
N GLU A 74 -7.40 -9.14 1.63
CA GLU A 74 -7.17 -8.80 3.03
C GLU A 74 -6.25 -9.84 3.71
N GLY A 75 -5.23 -9.37 4.42
CA GLY A 75 -4.32 -10.22 5.17
C GLY A 75 -3.26 -10.97 4.33
N LYS A 76 -3.32 -10.94 2.99
CA LYS A 76 -2.29 -11.58 2.15
C LYS A 76 -1.01 -10.72 2.12
N LEU A 77 0.13 -11.36 1.91
CA LEU A 77 1.41 -10.68 1.78
C LEU A 77 1.65 -10.21 0.34
N ILE A 78 2.19 -9.01 0.20
CA ILE A 78 2.71 -8.42 -1.06
C ILE A 78 4.18 -8.06 -0.89
#